data_AF-A0AAN0MH42-F1
#
_entry.id   AF-A0AAN0MH42-F1
#
_cell.length_a   1.000
_cell.length_b   1.000
_cell.length_c   1.000
_cell.angle_alpha   90.00
_cell.angle_beta   90.00
_cell.angle_gamma   90.00
#
_symmetry.space_group_name_H-M   'P 1'
#
loop_
_entity.id
_entity.type
_entity.pdbx_description
1 polymer ?
#
loop_
_entity_poly.entity_id
_entity_poly.type
_entity_poly.pdbx_seq_one_letter_code
_entity_poly.pdbx_strand_id
1 'polypeptide(L)'
;MRSAREQLIGRALAAYSDSCTLPLLTPSCPFYRLAGDGCTCNEECRALLVDYGEDRPTESVAVLDGLVMTGVVRPLEVASGLTPFDATEIFMRELREPIPNASTTTLLLRASKHVSTPPDMRMSDDDVFLAIWAELARRGVPVERVLRVGAAPRVAASIASLLTAELPALLMDWRGLRDGCQAAWRGSTADYPQWFEAQVTEWFTRLLASDIKAFLNWSVPQKAVFVNLPPPQADPEAQWIWDRFTVTHLELWATESLILEWDTARGRRAGLCPDRVLAARVVDAEVVATAALDKLASQTPHRNQPAPDLSTKHFVQQALIHLRRGNQAAAEEMFTALAYMNPADGDALNNLGFCIIPVSPVRALGPLARGAQLPMGNPALSLANRALVNHLLGDNQLAAQFLDQIAVAHGNAAVWLERECGVLELAVMALDSYVDQLRTHVVNSLEVSGGASSGSHE
;
A
#
# COMPACT_ATOMS: atom_id res chain seq x y z
N MET A 1 48.14 8.92 5.89
CA MET A 1 46.72 8.92 6.33
C MET A 1 46.20 10.33 6.18
N ARG A 2 45.12 10.53 5.44
CA ARG A 2 44.48 11.86 5.33
C ARG A 2 43.86 12.24 6.67
N SER A 3 43.89 13.54 6.98
CA SER A 3 43.26 14.08 8.17
C SER A 3 41.74 13.89 8.12
N ALA A 4 41.09 13.81 9.28
CA ALA A 4 39.62 13.72 9.36
C ALA A 4 38.93 14.89 8.63
N ARG A 5 39.59 16.06 8.60
CA ARG A 5 39.14 17.25 7.87
C ARG A 5 39.12 17.02 6.36
N GLU A 6 40.17 16.44 5.78
CA GLU A 6 40.26 16.17 4.35
C GLU A 6 39.25 15.12 3.90
N GLN A 7 38.98 14.11 4.73
CA GLN A 7 37.94 13.12 4.46
C GLN A 7 36.53 13.72 4.51
N LEU A 8 36.27 14.60 5.46
CA LEU A 8 34.98 15.31 5.56
C LEU A 8 34.75 16.21 4.34
N ILE A 9 35.79 16.91 3.90
CA ILE A 9 35.74 17.77 2.69
C ILE A 9 35.50 16.92 1.45
N GLY A 10 36.22 15.81 1.26
CA GLY A 10 36.00 14.91 0.12
C GLY A 10 34.58 14.35 0.05
N ARG A 11 34.03 13.92 1.19
CA ARG A 11 32.63 13.43 1.27
C ARG A 11 31.60 14.52 0.97
N ALA A 12 31.81 15.73 1.48
CA ALA A 12 30.93 16.86 1.20
C ALA A 12 30.97 17.24 -0.29
N LEU A 13 32.15 17.27 -0.90
CA LEU A 13 32.31 17.54 -2.33
C LEU A 13 31.67 16.45 -3.20
N ALA A 14 31.78 15.18 -2.80
CA ALA A 14 31.13 14.07 -3.50
C ALA A 14 29.60 14.22 -3.45
N ALA A 15 29.03 14.53 -2.28
CA ALA A 15 27.61 14.78 -2.12
C ALA A 15 27.11 15.96 -2.98
N TYR A 16 27.89 17.06 -3.06
CA TYR A 16 27.55 18.18 -3.94
C TYR A 16 27.64 17.81 -5.41
N SER A 17 28.65 17.04 -5.83
CA SER A 17 28.81 16.58 -7.21
C SER A 17 27.69 15.61 -7.62
N ASP A 18 27.28 14.71 -6.71
CA ASP A 18 26.19 13.75 -6.94
C ASP A 18 24.82 14.42 -7.06
N SER A 19 24.65 15.53 -6.37
CA SER A 19 23.43 16.35 -6.39
C SER A 19 23.42 17.39 -7.52
N CYS A 20 24.48 17.49 -8.32
CA CYS A 20 24.63 18.50 -9.37
C CYS A 20 24.11 17.98 -10.72
N THR A 21 23.16 18.71 -11.32
CA THR A 21 22.56 18.34 -12.62
C THR A 21 22.56 19.57 -13.51
N LEU A 22 23.39 19.61 -14.57
CA LEU A 22 23.35 20.73 -15.50
C LEU A 22 21.99 20.80 -16.21
N PRO A 23 21.38 21.99 -16.37
CA PRO A 23 21.91 23.33 -16.07
C PRO A 23 21.63 23.85 -14.64
N LEU A 24 20.93 23.07 -13.81
CA LEU A 24 20.53 23.41 -12.44
C LEU A 24 21.62 23.06 -11.42
N LEU A 25 22.64 23.91 -11.38
CA LEU A 25 23.73 23.78 -10.41
C LEU A 25 23.25 24.00 -8.97
N THR A 26 23.75 23.19 -8.03
CA THR A 26 23.37 23.22 -6.62
C THR A 26 23.82 24.54 -5.95
N PRO A 27 22.91 25.44 -5.52
CA PRO A 27 23.28 26.78 -5.03
C PRO A 27 24.06 26.79 -3.71
N SER A 28 23.95 25.72 -2.93
CA SER A 28 24.72 25.52 -1.70
C SER A 28 26.14 24.96 -1.95
N CYS A 29 26.48 24.62 -3.19
CA CYS A 29 27.82 24.20 -3.56
C CYS A 29 28.80 25.37 -3.38
N PRO A 30 29.97 25.14 -2.74
CA PRO A 30 30.96 26.21 -2.53
C PRO A 30 31.55 26.79 -3.82
N PHE A 31 31.36 26.13 -4.96
CA PHE A 31 31.83 26.60 -6.29
C PHE A 31 30.72 27.21 -7.14
N TYR A 32 29.49 27.27 -6.63
CA TYR A 32 28.37 27.90 -7.31
C TYR A 32 28.62 29.39 -7.48
N ARG A 33 28.47 29.89 -8.70
CA ARG A 33 28.59 31.30 -9.07
C ARG A 33 27.41 31.72 -9.93
N LEU A 34 26.92 32.93 -9.71
CA LEU A 34 25.94 33.58 -10.57
C LEU A 34 26.70 34.40 -11.63
N ALA A 35 26.50 34.07 -12.90
CA ALA A 35 26.96 34.85 -14.05
C ALA A 35 25.76 35.57 -14.70
N GLY A 36 26.04 36.53 -15.58
CA GLY A 36 25.00 37.35 -16.22
C GLY A 36 24.03 36.57 -17.13
N ASP A 37 24.40 35.33 -17.49
CA ASP A 37 23.67 34.40 -18.35
C ASP A 37 23.10 33.18 -17.61
N GLY A 38 23.34 33.06 -16.30
CA GLY A 38 22.81 31.97 -15.48
C GLY A 38 23.77 31.47 -14.40
N CYS A 39 23.48 30.28 -13.87
CA CYS A 39 24.29 29.62 -12.85
C CYS A 39 25.52 28.95 -13.50
N THR A 40 26.71 29.15 -12.93
CA THR A 40 27.93 28.46 -13.39
C THR A 40 28.77 27.95 -12.21
N CYS A 41 29.46 26.84 -12.44
CA CYS A 41 30.58 26.37 -11.65
C CYS A 41 31.48 25.67 -12.68
N ASN A 42 32.76 26.00 -12.79
CA ASN A 42 33.66 25.43 -13.79
C ASN A 42 34.06 23.97 -13.44
N GLU A 43 33.13 23.19 -12.90
CA GLU A 43 33.31 21.82 -12.41
C GLU A 43 34.47 21.64 -11.40
N GLU A 44 34.81 22.69 -10.64
CA GLU A 44 35.95 22.69 -9.74
C GLU A 44 35.84 21.63 -8.62
N CYS A 45 34.61 21.26 -8.25
CA CYS A 45 34.35 20.15 -7.33
C CYS A 45 34.86 18.80 -7.86
N ARG A 46 34.75 18.54 -9.17
CA ARG A 46 35.16 17.28 -9.80
C ARG A 46 36.68 17.19 -9.91
N ALA A 47 37.34 18.28 -10.27
CA ALA A 47 38.80 18.35 -10.28
C ALA A 47 39.40 18.08 -8.89
N LEU A 48 38.80 18.67 -7.85
CA LEU A 48 39.22 18.43 -6.47
C LEU A 48 38.94 16.99 -6.02
N LEU A 49 37.84 16.37 -6.43
CA LEU A 49 37.54 14.97 -6.09
C LEU A 49 38.57 13.97 -6.66
N VAL A 50 39.13 14.27 -7.84
CA VAL A 50 40.25 13.53 -8.42
C VAL A 50 41.53 13.69 -7.59
N ASP A 51 41.84 14.90 -7.12
CA ASP A 51 42.95 15.14 -6.20
C ASP A 51 42.72 14.46 -4.83
N TYR A 52 41.45 14.27 -4.45
CA TYR A 52 41.03 13.42 -3.33
C TYR A 52 40.92 11.93 -3.69
N GLY A 53 41.35 11.47 -4.88
CA GLY A 53 41.55 10.05 -5.19
C GLY A 53 40.28 9.17 -5.15
N GLU A 54 39.10 9.76 -5.35
CA GLU A 54 37.83 9.01 -5.50
C GLU A 54 37.66 8.64 -6.98
N ASP A 55 38.07 7.43 -7.37
CA ASP A 55 38.02 6.95 -8.76
C ASP A 55 36.68 6.25 -9.04
N ARG A 56 35.85 6.81 -9.93
CA ARG A 56 34.55 6.22 -10.32
C ARG A 56 34.62 5.65 -11.75
N PRO A 57 34.33 4.35 -11.97
CA PRO A 57 34.43 3.75 -13.30
C PRO A 57 33.31 4.23 -14.23
N THR A 58 33.67 4.69 -15.43
CA THR A 58 32.77 5.19 -16.47
C THR A 58 32.55 4.10 -17.52
N GLU A 59 31.31 3.78 -17.91
CA GLU A 59 31.00 2.92 -19.07
C GLU A 59 30.59 3.74 -20.29
N SER A 60 30.99 3.27 -21.47
CA SER A 60 30.71 3.90 -22.77
C SER A 60 29.73 3.06 -23.58
N VAL A 61 28.56 3.58 -23.91
CA VAL A 61 27.59 2.94 -24.80
C VAL A 61 27.44 3.75 -26.08
N ALA A 62 27.60 3.10 -27.22
CA ALA A 62 27.40 3.73 -28.53
C ALA A 62 25.89 3.80 -28.85
N VAL A 63 25.41 5.00 -29.13
CA VAL A 63 24.02 5.25 -29.55
C VAL A 63 24.09 6.03 -30.87
N LEU A 64 23.46 5.50 -31.92
CA LEU A 64 23.14 6.11 -33.23
C LEU A 64 24.15 7.13 -33.81
N ASP A 65 24.70 6.83 -34.99
CA ASP A 65 25.53 7.75 -35.80
C ASP A 65 26.68 8.44 -35.05
N GLY A 66 27.46 7.62 -34.34
CA GLY A 66 28.79 8.02 -33.84
C GLY A 66 28.80 8.78 -32.50
N LEU A 67 27.67 8.90 -31.80
CA LEU A 67 27.65 9.37 -30.43
C LEU A 67 28.02 8.24 -29.46
N VAL A 68 29.07 8.45 -28.68
CA VAL A 68 29.46 7.55 -27.57
C VAL A 68 29.08 8.24 -26.27
N MET A 69 28.10 7.69 -25.56
CA MET A 69 27.74 8.17 -24.23
C MET A 69 28.63 7.48 -23.19
N THR A 70 29.53 8.25 -22.58
CA THR A 70 30.29 7.85 -21.39
C THR A 70 29.56 8.29 -20.13
N GLY A 71 29.17 7.33 -19.27
CA GLY A 71 28.53 7.60 -17.98
C GLY A 71 28.90 6.58 -16.91
N VAL A 72 29.01 7.03 -15.65
CA VAL A 72 29.17 6.14 -14.49
C VAL A 72 27.79 5.55 -14.14
N VAL A 73 27.73 4.24 -13.88
CA VAL A 73 26.50 3.55 -13.45
C VAL A 73 26.00 4.17 -12.13
N ARG A 74 24.76 4.68 -12.13
CA ARG A 74 24.10 5.19 -10.92
C ARG A 74 23.31 4.06 -10.22
N PRO A 75 23.50 3.83 -8.91
CA PRO A 75 22.51 3.13 -8.09
C PRO A 75 21.28 4.03 -7.94
N LEU A 76 20.08 3.47 -8.16
CA LEU A 76 18.80 4.17 -8.16
C LEU A 76 18.38 4.79 -6.79
N GLU A 77 19.17 4.64 -5.73
CA GLU A 77 18.71 4.84 -4.35
C GLU A 77 19.08 6.19 -3.68
N VAL A 78 19.77 7.14 -4.33
CA VAL A 78 20.31 8.31 -3.59
C VAL A 78 20.00 9.70 -4.21
N ALA A 79 19.19 9.80 -5.26
CA ALA A 79 19.16 11.02 -6.09
C ALA A 79 18.24 12.18 -5.68
N SER A 80 17.67 12.28 -4.46
CA SER A 80 16.79 13.44 -4.17
C SER A 80 16.89 14.11 -2.81
N GLY A 81 17.39 13.50 -1.73
CA GLY A 81 17.38 14.15 -0.40
C GLY A 81 15.99 14.63 0.11
N LEU A 82 14.94 14.46 -0.70
CA LEU A 82 13.53 14.55 -0.44
C LEU A 82 13.10 13.11 -0.26
N THR A 83 12.55 12.77 0.90
CA THR A 83 11.87 11.49 1.06
C THR A 83 10.87 11.35 -0.09
N PRO A 84 10.95 10.29 -0.92
CA PRO A 84 9.97 10.09 -1.98
C PRO A 84 8.58 10.10 -1.35
N PHE A 85 7.64 10.83 -1.96
CA PHE A 85 6.26 10.84 -1.46
C PHE A 85 5.74 9.41 -1.44
N ASP A 86 5.42 8.91 -0.26
CA ASP A 86 4.74 7.63 -0.09
C ASP A 86 3.49 7.84 0.75
N ALA A 87 2.32 7.80 0.09
CA ALA A 87 1.03 7.99 0.73
C ALA A 87 0.79 6.95 1.83
N THR A 88 1.33 5.76 1.63
CA THR A 88 1.26 4.66 2.58
C THR A 88 2.10 4.98 3.80
N GLU A 89 3.40 5.26 3.65
CA GLU A 89 4.28 5.59 4.77
C GLU A 89 3.74 6.78 5.59
N ILE A 90 3.26 7.83 4.90
CA ILE A 90 2.65 9.01 5.53
C ILE A 90 1.44 8.61 6.37
N PHE A 91 0.51 7.85 5.79
CA PHE A 91 -0.68 7.37 6.50
C PHE A 91 -0.33 6.56 7.73
N MET A 92 0.68 5.69 7.62
CA MET A 92 1.10 4.77 8.69
C MET A 92 1.72 5.54 9.85
N ARG A 93 2.66 6.45 9.54
CA ARG A 93 3.28 7.33 10.54
C ARG A 93 2.26 8.18 11.29
N GLU A 94 1.22 8.62 10.58
CA GLU A 94 0.21 9.53 11.12
C GLU A 94 -1.04 8.79 11.59
N LEU A 95 -1.06 7.46 11.68
CA LEU A 95 -2.29 6.69 11.94
C LEU A 95 -3.02 7.10 13.23
N ARG A 96 -2.25 7.51 14.25
CA ARG A 96 -2.78 7.93 15.57
C ARG A 96 -2.83 9.45 15.75
N GLU A 97 -2.43 10.23 14.74
CA GLU A 97 -2.44 11.68 14.85
C GLU A 97 -3.88 12.20 14.99
N PRO A 98 -4.12 13.18 15.87
CA PRO A 98 -5.40 13.88 15.96
C PRO A 98 -5.78 14.49 14.61
N ILE A 99 -7.09 14.53 14.30
CA ILE A 99 -7.62 15.03 13.02
C ILE A 99 -7.01 16.39 12.60
N PRO A 100 -6.86 17.40 13.49
CA PRO A 100 -6.27 18.68 13.09
C PRO A 100 -4.79 18.59 12.67
N ASN A 101 -4.05 17.60 13.17
CA ASN A 101 -2.61 17.44 12.94
C ASN A 101 -2.28 16.48 11.79
N ALA A 102 -3.17 15.55 11.48
CA ALA A 102 -2.99 14.58 10.40
C ALA A 102 -2.94 15.29 9.04
N SER A 103 -2.12 14.80 8.11
CA SER A 103 -2.01 15.33 6.74
C SER A 103 -3.29 15.11 5.92
N THR A 104 -3.44 15.84 4.81
CA THR A 104 -4.56 15.66 3.88
C THR A 104 -4.59 14.25 3.30
N THR A 105 -3.43 13.66 3.01
CA THR A 105 -3.26 12.25 2.64
C THR A 105 -3.89 11.32 3.67
N THR A 106 -3.49 11.46 4.93
CA THR A 106 -3.99 10.62 6.02
C THR A 106 -5.50 10.76 6.19
N LEU A 107 -6.01 12.00 6.16
CA LEU A 107 -7.44 12.26 6.32
C LEU A 107 -8.29 11.68 5.18
N LEU A 108 -7.86 11.80 3.92
CA LEU A 108 -8.57 11.23 2.77
C LEU A 108 -8.60 9.69 2.83
N LEU A 109 -7.48 9.07 3.19
CA LEU A 109 -7.39 7.62 3.35
C LEU A 109 -8.24 7.12 4.53
N ARG A 110 -8.23 7.81 5.69
CA ARG A 110 -9.12 7.50 6.83
C ARG A 110 -10.60 7.62 6.45
N ALA A 111 -10.98 8.71 5.77
CA ALA A 111 -12.36 8.92 5.33
C ALA A 111 -12.82 7.81 4.38
N SER A 112 -12.01 7.52 3.36
CA SER A 112 -12.32 6.45 2.41
C SER A 112 -12.42 5.08 3.08
N LYS A 113 -11.57 4.81 4.07
CA LYS A 113 -11.56 3.54 4.79
C LYS A 113 -12.79 3.37 5.68
N HIS A 114 -13.18 4.43 6.38
CA HIS A 114 -14.40 4.42 7.20
C HIS A 114 -15.61 4.04 6.36
N VAL A 115 -15.78 4.71 5.22
CA VAL A 115 -16.98 4.55 4.39
C VAL A 115 -16.99 3.25 3.60
N SER A 116 -15.82 2.71 3.23
CA SER A 116 -15.71 1.38 2.58
C SER A 116 -15.76 0.20 3.56
N THR A 117 -15.81 0.47 4.86
CA THR A 117 -16.05 -0.56 5.87
C THR A 117 -17.57 -0.72 6.10
N PRO A 118 -18.09 -1.96 6.14
CA PRO A 118 -19.49 -2.21 6.46
C PRO A 118 -19.89 -1.50 7.76
N PRO A 119 -21.04 -0.80 7.79
CA PRO A 119 -21.50 -0.04 8.97
C PRO A 119 -21.43 -0.82 10.29
N ASP A 120 -21.78 -2.10 10.28
CA ASP A 120 -21.77 -3.01 11.43
C ASP A 120 -20.37 -3.47 11.86
N MET A 121 -19.36 -3.27 11.02
CA MET A 121 -17.96 -3.64 11.27
C MET A 121 -17.04 -2.45 11.58
N ARG A 122 -17.58 -1.22 11.58
CA ARG A 122 -16.78 -0.02 11.84
C ARG A 122 -16.33 0.02 13.29
N MET A 123 -15.05 0.34 13.50
CA MET A 123 -14.47 0.52 14.84
C MET A 123 -14.72 1.92 15.42
N SER A 124 -15.18 2.86 14.61
CA SER A 124 -15.37 4.27 14.98
C SER A 124 -16.74 4.75 14.53
N ASP A 125 -17.30 5.70 15.28
CA ASP A 125 -18.59 6.32 14.96
C ASP A 125 -18.49 7.20 13.70
N ASP A 126 -19.62 7.36 13.02
CA ASP A 126 -19.79 8.26 11.87
C ASP A 126 -19.46 9.72 12.22
N ASP A 127 -19.54 10.12 13.50
CA ASP A 127 -19.06 11.42 13.98
C ASP A 127 -17.57 11.65 13.68
N VAL A 128 -16.73 10.60 13.69
CA VAL A 128 -15.31 10.69 13.33
C VAL A 128 -15.16 11.01 11.85
N PHE A 129 -15.97 10.38 10.99
CA PHE A 129 -15.99 10.68 9.56
C PHE A 129 -16.42 12.13 9.30
N LEU A 130 -17.46 12.61 9.99
CA LEU A 130 -17.93 13.99 9.86
C LEU A 130 -16.89 15.01 10.34
N ALA A 131 -16.12 14.69 11.39
CA ALA A 131 -15.01 15.51 11.85
C ALA A 131 -13.87 15.57 10.82
N ILE A 132 -13.53 14.43 10.19
CA ILE A 132 -12.55 14.38 9.08
C ILE A 132 -13.05 15.21 7.90
N TRP A 133 -14.32 15.07 7.52
CA TRP A 133 -14.95 15.84 6.46
C TRP A 133 -14.84 17.34 6.73
N ALA A 134 -15.21 17.78 7.94
CA ALA A 134 -15.16 19.18 8.33
C ALA A 134 -13.72 19.73 8.28
N GLU A 135 -12.73 18.95 8.71
CA GLU A 135 -11.32 19.36 8.67
C GLU A 135 -10.78 19.47 7.23
N LEU A 136 -11.10 18.52 6.35
CA LEU A 136 -10.74 18.59 4.94
C LEU A 136 -11.39 19.80 4.25
N ALA A 137 -12.68 20.06 4.54
CA ALA A 137 -13.39 21.23 4.03
C ALA A 137 -12.76 22.53 4.53
N ARG A 138 -12.39 22.61 5.81
CA ARG A 138 -11.69 23.76 6.41
C ARG A 138 -10.35 24.03 5.72
N ARG A 139 -9.66 22.99 5.26
CA ARG A 139 -8.40 23.13 4.49
C ARG A 139 -8.63 23.63 3.07
N GLY A 140 -9.85 23.56 2.55
CA GLY A 140 -10.24 23.95 1.20
C GLY A 140 -10.24 22.80 0.20
N VAL A 141 -10.31 21.55 0.66
CA VAL A 141 -10.47 20.38 -0.21
C VAL A 141 -11.95 20.26 -0.63
N PRO A 142 -12.28 20.05 -1.91
CA PRO A 142 -13.66 19.81 -2.35
C PRO A 142 -14.10 18.38 -2.00
N VAL A 143 -14.32 18.14 -0.69
CA VAL A 143 -14.45 16.80 -0.08
C VAL A 143 -15.48 15.93 -0.79
N GLU A 144 -16.67 16.46 -1.06
CA GLU A 144 -17.74 15.72 -1.73
C GLU A 144 -17.31 15.21 -3.10
N ARG A 145 -16.75 16.09 -3.96
CA ARG A 145 -16.27 15.72 -5.30
C ARG A 145 -15.16 14.66 -5.21
N VAL A 146 -14.21 14.85 -4.30
CA VAL A 146 -13.07 13.93 -4.09
C VAL A 146 -13.53 12.56 -3.58
N LEU A 147 -14.50 12.50 -2.67
CA LEU A 147 -15.01 11.21 -2.16
C LEU A 147 -15.94 10.50 -3.16
N ARG A 148 -16.59 11.22 -4.09
CA ARG A 148 -17.33 10.57 -5.18
C ARG A 148 -16.41 9.74 -6.08
N VAL A 149 -15.23 10.24 -6.41
CA VAL A 149 -14.25 9.51 -7.25
C VAL A 149 -13.40 8.54 -6.44
N GLY A 150 -13.04 8.91 -5.21
CA GLY A 150 -12.13 8.14 -4.37
C GLY A 150 -12.84 7.06 -3.56
N ALA A 151 -13.96 7.38 -2.93
CA ALA A 151 -14.56 6.51 -1.93
C ALA A 151 -15.74 5.69 -2.47
N ALA A 152 -16.64 6.26 -3.27
CA ALA A 152 -17.82 5.54 -3.77
C ALA A 152 -17.48 4.24 -4.55
N PRO A 153 -16.46 4.20 -5.44
CA PRO A 153 -16.04 2.96 -6.09
C PRO A 153 -15.51 1.92 -5.10
N ARG A 154 -14.85 2.36 -4.02
CA ARG A 154 -14.34 1.46 -2.98
C ARG A 154 -15.47 0.85 -2.16
N VAL A 155 -16.53 1.62 -1.88
CA VAL A 155 -17.75 1.06 -1.26
C VAL A 155 -18.37 0.01 -2.17
N ALA A 156 -18.47 0.29 -3.48
CA ALA A 156 -18.99 -0.67 -4.46
C ALA A 156 -18.17 -1.97 -4.50
N ALA A 157 -16.84 -1.86 -4.56
CA ALA A 157 -15.94 -3.00 -4.52
C ALA A 157 -16.07 -3.81 -3.22
N SER A 158 -16.20 -3.14 -2.06
CA SER A 158 -16.43 -3.80 -0.77
C SER A 158 -17.74 -4.57 -0.74
N ILE A 159 -18.85 -3.97 -1.22
CA ILE A 159 -20.15 -4.65 -1.34
C ILE A 159 -20.03 -5.85 -2.29
N ALA A 160 -19.43 -5.67 -3.47
CA ALA A 160 -19.28 -6.72 -4.47
C ALA A 160 -18.50 -7.92 -3.93
N SER A 161 -17.38 -7.66 -3.24
CA SER A 161 -16.55 -8.67 -2.59
C SER A 161 -17.33 -9.44 -1.53
N LEU A 162 -17.98 -8.71 -0.61
CA LEU A 162 -18.73 -9.33 0.48
C LEU A 162 -19.89 -10.18 -0.05
N LEU A 163 -20.60 -9.75 -1.09
CA LEU A 163 -21.71 -10.51 -1.66
C LEU A 163 -21.34 -11.95 -2.11
N THR A 164 -20.05 -12.25 -2.29
CA THR A 164 -19.54 -13.59 -2.67
C THR A 164 -19.22 -14.53 -1.50
N ALA A 165 -19.27 -14.06 -0.24
CA ALA A 165 -19.02 -14.84 0.98
C ALA A 165 -20.32 -15.28 1.70
N GLU A 166 -20.20 -16.03 2.82
CA GLU A 166 -21.28 -16.18 3.82
C GLU A 166 -21.34 -14.90 4.69
N LEU A 167 -22.54 -14.31 4.87
CA LEU A 167 -22.66 -12.88 5.16
C LEU A 167 -23.43 -12.48 6.44
N PRO A 168 -23.09 -11.31 7.03
CA PRO A 168 -23.93 -10.59 7.98
C PRO A 168 -25.29 -10.18 7.41
N ALA A 169 -26.26 -9.93 8.28
CA ALA A 169 -27.64 -9.59 7.93
C ALA A 169 -27.78 -8.31 7.06
N LEU A 170 -26.88 -7.32 7.22
CA LEU A 170 -26.91 -6.05 6.49
C LEU A 170 -26.82 -6.21 4.96
N LEU A 171 -26.22 -7.31 4.48
CA LEU A 171 -26.02 -7.55 3.06
C LEU A 171 -27.13 -8.36 2.40
N MET A 172 -28.15 -8.78 3.17
CA MET A 172 -29.28 -9.52 2.62
C MET A 172 -30.08 -8.68 1.62
N ASP A 173 -30.28 -7.40 1.91
CA ASP A 173 -30.99 -6.48 1.01
C ASP A 173 -30.17 -6.20 -0.27
N TRP A 174 -28.85 -6.03 -0.14
CA TRP A 174 -27.94 -5.88 -1.27
C TRP A 174 -27.90 -7.14 -2.15
N ARG A 175 -27.92 -8.34 -1.53
CA ARG A 175 -28.01 -9.61 -2.24
C ARG A 175 -29.34 -9.74 -2.98
N GLY A 176 -30.46 -9.42 -2.31
CA GLY A 176 -31.78 -9.41 -2.95
C GLY A 176 -31.86 -8.47 -4.15
N LEU A 177 -31.27 -7.27 -4.05
CA LEU A 177 -31.15 -6.35 -5.16
C LEU A 177 -30.30 -6.94 -6.31
N ARG A 178 -29.12 -7.49 -6.00
CA ARG A 178 -28.22 -8.12 -6.98
C ARG A 178 -28.91 -9.27 -7.70
N ASP A 179 -29.52 -10.20 -6.99
CA ASP A 179 -30.15 -11.38 -7.58
C ASP A 179 -31.37 -10.96 -8.43
N GLY A 180 -32.14 -10.00 -7.94
CA GLY A 180 -33.26 -9.41 -8.66
C GLY A 180 -32.83 -8.73 -9.96
N CYS A 181 -31.73 -7.97 -9.95
CA CYS A 181 -31.17 -7.33 -11.15
C CYS A 181 -30.61 -8.36 -12.13
N GLN A 182 -29.92 -9.39 -11.63
CA GLN A 182 -29.35 -10.45 -12.45
C GLN A 182 -30.44 -11.22 -13.21
N ALA A 183 -31.56 -11.52 -12.56
CA ALA A 183 -32.70 -12.17 -13.19
C ALA A 183 -33.35 -11.32 -14.31
N ALA A 184 -33.16 -10.00 -14.29
CA ALA A 184 -33.68 -9.08 -15.30
C ALA A 184 -32.62 -8.62 -16.32
N TRP A 185 -31.37 -9.04 -16.15
CA TRP A 185 -30.24 -8.63 -16.99
C TRP A 185 -30.35 -9.23 -18.39
N ARG A 186 -30.18 -8.37 -19.41
CA ARG A 186 -30.26 -8.76 -20.83
C ARG A 186 -28.91 -8.76 -21.56
N GLY A 187 -27.85 -8.32 -20.88
CA GLY A 187 -26.49 -8.34 -21.41
C GLY A 187 -25.81 -9.69 -21.18
N SER A 188 -24.50 -9.75 -21.45
CA SER A 188 -23.70 -10.93 -21.15
C SER A 188 -23.63 -11.19 -19.64
N THR A 189 -23.75 -12.44 -19.21
CA THR A 189 -23.52 -12.85 -17.81
C THR A 189 -22.12 -12.47 -17.33
N ALA A 190 -21.13 -12.45 -18.23
CA ALA A 190 -19.75 -12.07 -17.90
C ALA A 190 -19.61 -10.57 -17.56
N ASP A 191 -20.45 -9.71 -18.16
CA ASP A 191 -20.39 -8.26 -17.95
C ASP A 191 -21.23 -7.80 -16.75
N TYR A 192 -22.11 -8.68 -16.26
CA TYR A 192 -23.04 -8.36 -15.17
C TYR A 192 -22.34 -7.85 -13.88
N PRO A 193 -21.26 -8.48 -13.38
CA PRO A 193 -20.59 -7.99 -12.17
C PRO A 193 -20.05 -6.56 -12.34
N GLN A 194 -19.43 -6.27 -13.49
CA GLN A 194 -18.88 -4.95 -13.79
C GLN A 194 -19.98 -3.90 -13.91
N TRP A 195 -21.09 -4.24 -14.57
CA TRP A 195 -22.25 -3.34 -14.63
C TRP A 195 -22.82 -3.07 -13.23
N PHE A 196 -22.99 -4.11 -12.41
CA PHE A 196 -23.55 -3.96 -11.06
C PHE A 196 -22.67 -3.06 -10.20
N GLU A 197 -21.36 -3.27 -10.19
CA GLU A 197 -20.40 -2.44 -9.45
C GLU A 197 -20.43 -0.97 -9.90
N ALA A 198 -20.56 -0.71 -11.20
CA ALA A 198 -20.71 0.65 -11.72
C ALA A 198 -22.02 1.32 -11.27
N GLN A 199 -23.12 0.57 -11.20
CA GLN A 199 -24.41 1.06 -10.70
C GLN A 199 -24.38 1.33 -9.19
N VAL A 200 -23.72 0.47 -8.41
CA VAL A 200 -23.47 0.73 -6.98
C VAL A 200 -22.63 1.99 -6.83
N THR A 201 -21.55 2.14 -7.60
CA THR A 201 -20.71 3.34 -7.58
C THR A 201 -21.55 4.61 -7.82
N GLU A 202 -22.37 4.62 -8.87
CA GLU A 202 -23.23 5.78 -9.18
C GLU A 202 -24.25 6.06 -8.06
N TRP A 203 -24.85 5.01 -7.48
CA TRP A 203 -25.78 5.16 -6.36
C TRP A 203 -25.11 5.85 -5.18
N PHE A 204 -23.93 5.39 -4.78
CA PHE A 204 -23.19 5.98 -3.66
C PHE A 204 -22.66 7.39 -3.97
N THR A 205 -22.30 7.68 -5.21
CA THR A 205 -21.97 9.05 -5.67
C THR A 205 -23.14 10.00 -5.48
N ARG A 206 -24.38 9.55 -5.73
CA ARG A 206 -25.59 10.35 -5.48
C ARG A 206 -25.87 10.53 -4.00
N LEU A 207 -25.77 9.47 -3.21
CA LEU A 207 -25.99 9.56 -1.77
C LEU A 207 -25.01 10.51 -1.09
N LEU A 208 -23.74 10.55 -1.51
CA LEU A 208 -22.77 11.55 -1.03
C LEU A 208 -23.26 12.99 -1.18
N ALA A 209 -24.05 13.26 -2.22
CA ALA A 209 -24.56 14.59 -2.54
C ALA A 209 -25.90 14.89 -1.84
N SER A 210 -26.77 13.89 -1.74
CA SER A 210 -28.18 14.10 -1.34
C SER A 210 -28.49 13.65 0.08
N ASP A 211 -27.82 12.61 0.57
CA ASP A 211 -28.10 11.99 1.87
C ASP A 211 -26.86 11.26 2.41
N ILE A 212 -26.02 12.01 3.14
CA ILE A 212 -24.79 11.47 3.73
C ILE A 212 -25.07 10.35 4.74
N LYS A 213 -26.23 10.38 5.42
CA LYS A 213 -26.59 9.33 6.39
C LYS A 213 -26.94 8.05 5.67
N ALA A 214 -27.67 8.11 4.56
CA ALA A 214 -27.93 6.95 3.72
C ALA A 214 -26.64 6.40 3.08
N PHE A 215 -25.72 7.28 2.68
CA PHE A 215 -24.38 6.90 2.21
C PHE A 215 -23.62 6.11 3.27
N LEU A 216 -23.54 6.66 4.49
CA LEU A 216 -22.84 6.02 5.60
C LEU A 216 -23.49 4.70 6.02
N ASN A 217 -24.82 4.59 5.99
CA ASN A 217 -25.53 3.36 6.34
C ASN A 217 -25.56 2.31 5.23
N TRP A 218 -24.91 2.56 4.08
CA TRP A 218 -24.96 1.68 2.91
C TRP A 218 -26.39 1.34 2.47
N SER A 219 -27.24 2.36 2.43
CA SER A 219 -28.67 2.17 2.14
C SER A 219 -28.91 1.62 0.74
N VAL A 220 -29.73 0.57 0.66
CA VAL A 220 -30.05 -0.10 -0.60
C VAL A 220 -31.11 0.70 -1.36
N PRO A 221 -30.92 0.97 -2.67
CA PRO A 221 -31.94 1.61 -3.49
C PRO A 221 -33.06 0.65 -3.84
N GLN A 222 -34.22 1.21 -4.21
CA GLN A 222 -35.23 0.43 -4.92
C GLN A 222 -34.70 -0.04 -6.28
N LYS A 223 -34.99 -1.30 -6.64
CA LYS A 223 -34.55 -1.90 -7.92
C LYS A 223 -34.86 -1.02 -9.13
N ALA A 224 -36.05 -0.41 -9.19
CA ALA A 224 -36.46 0.44 -10.30
C ALA A 224 -35.59 1.70 -10.43
N VAL A 225 -35.13 2.28 -9.33
CA VAL A 225 -34.17 3.39 -9.35
C VAL A 225 -32.81 2.89 -9.80
N PHE A 226 -32.35 1.79 -9.19
CA PHE A 226 -31.01 1.23 -9.43
C PHE A 226 -30.76 0.89 -10.89
N VAL A 227 -31.67 0.18 -11.57
CA VAL A 227 -31.46 -0.23 -12.98
C VAL A 227 -31.48 0.94 -13.97
N ASN A 228 -31.97 2.10 -13.55
CA ASN A 228 -32.10 3.30 -14.37
C ASN A 228 -31.10 4.40 -14.00
N LEU A 229 -30.09 4.11 -13.17
CA LEU A 229 -29.07 5.11 -12.89
C LEU A 229 -28.24 5.36 -14.16
N PRO A 230 -27.92 6.63 -14.48
CA PRO A 230 -27.06 6.95 -15.59
C PRO A 230 -25.62 6.43 -15.32
N PRO A 231 -24.77 6.35 -16.34
CA PRO A 231 -23.36 6.03 -16.12
C PRO A 231 -22.70 7.09 -15.22
N PRO A 232 -21.70 6.71 -14.40
CA PRO A 232 -20.93 7.64 -13.59
C PRO A 232 -20.34 8.76 -14.43
N GLN A 233 -20.55 10.01 -13.99
CA GLN A 233 -19.94 11.17 -14.65
C GLN A 233 -18.48 11.30 -14.20
N ALA A 234 -17.57 11.43 -15.16
CA ALA A 234 -16.16 11.68 -14.87
C ALA A 234 -15.95 13.06 -14.24
N ASP A 235 -15.10 13.13 -13.22
CA ASP A 235 -14.63 14.37 -12.60
C ASP A 235 -13.09 14.36 -12.55
N PRO A 236 -12.42 14.78 -13.65
CA PRO A 236 -10.96 14.70 -13.74
C PRO A 236 -10.22 15.52 -12.68
N GLU A 237 -10.78 16.65 -12.25
CA GLU A 237 -10.16 17.49 -11.22
C GLU A 237 -10.23 16.81 -9.85
N ALA A 238 -11.37 16.21 -9.51
CA ALA A 238 -11.51 15.45 -8.27
C ALA A 238 -10.61 14.21 -8.29
N GLN A 239 -10.52 13.52 -9.43
CA GLN A 239 -9.64 12.36 -9.61
C GLN A 239 -8.18 12.75 -9.43
N TRP A 240 -7.76 13.88 -10.01
CA TRP A 240 -6.41 14.41 -9.82
C TRP A 240 -6.09 14.70 -8.36
N ILE A 241 -7.00 15.35 -7.62
CA ILE A 241 -6.81 15.59 -6.18
C ILE A 241 -6.69 14.26 -5.42
N TRP A 242 -7.55 13.28 -5.74
CA TRP A 242 -7.48 11.96 -5.13
C TRP A 242 -6.12 11.28 -5.41
N ASP A 243 -5.71 11.20 -6.67
CA ASP A 243 -4.44 10.58 -7.08
C ASP A 243 -3.25 11.26 -6.41
N ARG A 244 -3.23 12.60 -6.41
CA ARG A 244 -2.19 13.42 -5.79
C ARG A 244 -1.90 13.03 -4.35
N PHE A 245 -2.95 12.90 -3.55
CA PHE A 245 -2.81 12.69 -2.11
C PHE A 245 -2.80 11.24 -1.69
N THR A 246 -3.30 10.31 -2.51
CA THR A 246 -3.53 8.91 -2.07
C THR A 246 -2.73 7.88 -2.87
N VAL A 247 -2.15 8.25 -4.02
CA VAL A 247 -1.43 7.32 -4.90
C VAL A 247 0.05 7.65 -4.94
N THR A 248 0.87 6.77 -4.37
CA THR A 248 2.34 6.92 -4.27
C THR A 248 2.98 7.10 -5.65
N HIS A 249 2.75 6.16 -6.57
CA HIS A 249 3.45 6.10 -7.85
C HIS A 249 2.69 6.74 -9.01
N LEU A 250 3.38 7.52 -9.85
CA LEU A 250 2.76 8.32 -10.93
C LEU A 250 2.23 7.47 -12.08
N GLU A 251 2.83 6.33 -12.37
CA GLU A 251 2.38 5.40 -13.41
C GLU A 251 0.97 4.85 -13.14
N LEU A 252 0.55 4.83 -11.87
CA LEU A 252 -0.78 4.40 -11.44
C LEU A 252 -1.83 5.52 -11.51
N TRP A 253 -1.43 6.78 -11.71
CA TRP A 253 -2.37 7.90 -11.81
C TRP A 253 -3.18 7.83 -13.11
N ALA A 254 -4.40 8.37 -13.11
CA ALA A 254 -5.12 8.54 -14.37
C ALA A 254 -4.33 9.46 -15.33
N THR A 255 -4.44 9.23 -16.64
CA THR A 255 -3.74 10.02 -17.65
C THR A 255 -4.14 11.50 -17.54
N GLU A 256 -5.41 11.78 -17.31
CA GLU A 256 -5.94 13.11 -17.08
C GLU A 256 -5.35 13.76 -15.81
N SER A 257 -5.13 12.97 -14.76
CA SER A 257 -4.45 13.44 -13.53
C SER A 257 -3.02 13.86 -13.80
N LEU A 258 -2.27 13.12 -14.62
CA LEU A 258 -0.90 13.48 -15.01
C LEU A 258 -0.86 14.77 -15.85
N ILE A 259 -1.82 14.94 -16.77
CA ILE A 259 -1.93 16.17 -17.57
C ILE A 259 -2.25 17.37 -16.66
N LEU A 260 -3.20 17.22 -15.73
CA LEU A 260 -3.57 18.27 -14.77
C LEU A 260 -2.42 18.63 -13.82
N GLU A 261 -1.66 17.63 -13.38
CA GLU A 261 -0.45 17.81 -12.56
C GLU A 261 0.60 18.63 -13.30
N TRP A 262 0.88 18.27 -14.56
CA TRP A 262 1.83 18.99 -15.39
C TRP A 262 1.41 20.44 -15.65
N ASP A 263 0.13 20.68 -15.93
CA ASP A 263 -0.41 22.04 -16.10
C ASP A 263 -0.32 22.87 -14.83
N THR A 264 -0.59 22.26 -13.67
CA THR A 264 -0.49 22.92 -12.36
C THR A 264 0.96 23.23 -12.03
N ALA A 265 1.89 22.29 -12.26
CA ALA A 265 3.32 22.48 -12.01
C ALA A 265 3.93 23.59 -12.89
N ARG A 266 3.37 23.83 -14.09
CA ARG A 266 3.77 24.95 -14.97
C ARG A 266 3.00 26.24 -14.72
N GLY A 267 2.14 26.29 -13.71
CA GLY A 267 1.34 27.47 -13.38
C GLY A 267 0.27 27.82 -14.43
N ARG A 268 -0.05 26.90 -15.36
CA ARG A 268 -1.11 27.10 -16.37
C ARG A 268 -2.51 26.84 -15.81
N ARG A 269 -2.60 26.14 -14.68
CA ARG A 269 -3.83 25.88 -13.95
C ARG A 269 -3.63 26.19 -12.48
N ALA A 270 -4.55 26.95 -11.89
CA ALA A 270 -4.50 27.38 -10.49
C ALA A 270 -5.91 27.34 -9.88
N GLY A 271 -5.99 27.32 -8.55
CA GLY A 271 -7.25 27.45 -7.82
C GLY A 271 -8.09 26.17 -7.69
N LEU A 272 -7.58 25.01 -8.10
CA LEU A 272 -8.27 23.71 -7.90
C LEU A 272 -8.23 23.24 -6.44
N CYS A 273 -7.15 23.56 -5.74
CA CYS A 273 -6.96 23.31 -4.31
C CYS A 273 -6.01 24.40 -3.78
N PRO A 274 -6.10 24.82 -2.50
CA PRO A 274 -5.18 25.83 -1.97
C PRO A 274 -3.71 25.39 -2.04
N ASP A 275 -2.82 26.28 -2.46
CA ASP A 275 -1.39 25.98 -2.66
C ASP A 275 -0.72 25.36 -1.43
N ARG A 276 -1.11 25.81 -0.22
CA ARG A 276 -0.64 25.24 1.05
C ARG A 276 -0.95 23.75 1.21
N VAL A 277 -2.04 23.28 0.61
CA VAL A 277 -2.46 21.88 0.64
C VAL A 277 -1.71 21.10 -0.43
N LEU A 278 -1.54 21.70 -1.62
CA LEU A 278 -0.78 21.11 -2.72
C LEU A 278 0.72 20.94 -2.38
N ALA A 279 1.28 21.82 -1.55
CA ALA A 279 2.66 21.77 -1.09
C ALA A 279 3.05 20.50 -0.30
N ALA A 280 2.07 19.69 0.14
CA ALA A 280 2.33 18.42 0.81
C ALA A 280 2.98 17.37 -0.10
N ARG A 281 2.93 17.55 -1.42
CA ARG A 281 3.63 16.73 -2.40
C ARG A 281 4.31 17.65 -3.41
N VAL A 282 5.62 17.52 -3.57
CA VAL A 282 6.36 18.21 -4.63
C VAL A 282 6.64 17.18 -5.73
N VAL A 283 6.25 17.49 -6.96
CA VAL A 283 6.50 16.64 -8.12
C VAL A 283 7.14 17.50 -9.20
N ASP A 284 8.23 17.00 -9.78
CA ASP A 284 8.90 17.67 -10.89
C ASP A 284 8.04 17.56 -12.17
N ALA A 285 7.86 18.68 -12.87
CA ALA A 285 7.07 18.73 -14.10
C ALA A 285 7.63 17.84 -15.22
N GLU A 286 8.95 17.64 -15.29
CA GLU A 286 9.59 16.76 -16.28
C GLU A 286 9.32 15.29 -15.97
N VAL A 287 9.31 14.93 -14.68
CA VAL A 287 8.95 13.57 -14.23
C VAL A 287 7.49 13.27 -14.57
N VAL A 288 6.58 14.21 -14.33
CA VAL A 288 5.15 14.07 -14.67
C VAL A 288 4.95 13.96 -16.19
N ALA A 289 5.66 14.79 -16.97
CA ALA A 289 5.60 14.75 -18.43
C ALA A 289 6.09 13.40 -18.98
N THR A 290 7.18 12.87 -18.43
CA THR A 290 7.73 11.55 -18.78
C THR A 290 6.71 10.46 -18.46
N ALA A 291 6.14 10.43 -17.25
CA ALA A 291 5.11 9.47 -16.87
C ALA A 291 3.86 9.54 -17.77
N ALA A 292 3.43 10.74 -18.16
CA ALA A 292 2.30 10.93 -19.07
C ALA A 292 2.62 10.40 -20.48
N LEU A 293 3.81 10.70 -21.00
CA LEU A 293 4.26 10.24 -22.32
C LEU A 293 4.46 8.72 -22.36
N ASP A 294 5.07 8.13 -21.34
CA ASP A 294 5.26 6.68 -21.22
C ASP A 294 3.91 5.96 -21.21
N LYS A 295 2.93 6.49 -20.47
CA LYS A 295 1.57 5.93 -20.41
C LYS A 295 0.82 6.07 -21.73
N LEU A 296 0.99 7.18 -22.44
CA LEU A 296 0.41 7.39 -23.77
C LEU A 296 1.09 6.58 -24.87
N ALA A 297 2.40 6.32 -24.75
CA ALA A 297 3.18 5.54 -25.71
C ALA A 297 2.96 4.04 -25.54
N SER A 298 2.72 3.61 -24.31
CA SER A 298 2.55 2.20 -23.93
C SER A 298 1.14 1.67 -24.19
N GLN A 299 0.35 2.30 -25.09
CA GLN A 299 -1.07 2.04 -25.42
C GLN A 299 -1.41 0.55 -25.64
N THR A 300 -1.46 -0.18 -24.53
CA THR A 300 -2.40 -1.24 -24.22
C THR A 300 -3.40 -0.57 -23.29
N PRO A 301 -4.71 -0.59 -23.57
CA PRO A 301 -5.69 0.14 -22.78
C PRO A 301 -5.69 -0.39 -21.34
N HIS A 302 -4.95 0.27 -20.45
CA HIS A 302 -5.10 0.10 -19.01
C HIS A 302 -6.45 0.71 -18.64
N ARG A 303 -7.51 -0.10 -18.72
CA ARG A 303 -8.77 0.13 -18.02
C ARG A 303 -8.43 0.57 -16.61
N ASN A 304 -8.93 1.74 -16.21
CA ASN A 304 -8.91 2.31 -14.85
C ASN A 304 -8.69 1.23 -13.80
N GLN A 305 -7.42 0.95 -13.47
CA GLN A 305 -7.12 0.15 -12.31
C GLN A 305 -7.39 1.08 -11.14
N PRO A 306 -8.24 0.68 -10.17
CA PRO A 306 -8.41 1.48 -8.97
C PRO A 306 -7.03 1.75 -8.36
N ALA A 307 -6.79 3.02 -7.99
CA ALA A 307 -5.66 3.46 -7.19
C ALA A 307 -5.30 2.40 -6.13
N PRO A 308 -4.01 2.11 -5.90
CA PRO A 308 -3.52 0.92 -5.23
C PRO A 308 -4.43 0.59 -4.06
N ASP A 309 -5.10 -0.55 -4.21
CA ASP A 309 -5.84 -1.15 -3.12
C ASP A 309 -4.85 -1.23 -1.95
N LEU A 310 -5.29 -0.84 -0.75
CA LEU A 310 -4.58 -1.12 0.51
C LEU A 310 -4.60 -2.64 0.80
N SER A 311 -4.55 -3.44 -0.26
CA SER A 311 -4.40 -4.87 -0.28
C SER A 311 -3.12 -5.21 0.43
N THR A 312 -3.25 -6.11 1.41
CA THR A 312 -2.18 -6.78 2.13
C THR A 312 -0.98 -7.14 1.24
N LYS A 313 -1.20 -7.49 -0.04
CA LYS A 313 -0.14 -7.86 -1.01
C LYS A 313 0.92 -6.78 -1.23
N HIS A 314 0.56 -5.50 -1.21
CA HIS A 314 1.52 -4.41 -1.43
C HIS A 314 2.49 -4.22 -0.25
N PHE A 315 2.11 -4.71 0.94
CA PHE A 315 2.84 -4.49 2.18
C PHE A 315 3.75 -5.65 2.58
N VAL A 316 3.52 -6.84 2.01
CA VAL A 316 4.30 -8.04 2.33
C VAL A 316 5.80 -7.83 2.08
N GLN A 317 6.18 -7.23 0.96
CA GLN A 317 7.60 -7.02 0.64
C GLN A 317 8.28 -6.08 1.63
N GLN A 318 7.62 -4.98 2.02
CA GLN A 318 8.17 -4.03 3.00
C GLN A 318 8.29 -4.67 4.39
N ALA A 319 7.25 -5.37 4.84
CA ALA A 319 7.30 -6.10 6.11
C ALA A 319 8.46 -7.11 6.14
N LEU A 320 8.71 -7.85 5.06
CA LEU A 320 9.85 -8.78 4.99
C LEU A 320 11.21 -8.08 5.06
N ILE A 321 11.36 -6.88 4.49
CA ILE A 321 12.58 -6.07 4.62
C ILE A 321 12.81 -5.71 6.09
N HIS A 322 11.77 -5.27 6.79
CA HIS A 322 11.86 -4.93 8.21
C HIS A 322 12.19 -6.16 9.07
N LEU A 323 11.53 -7.29 8.83
CA LEU A 323 11.81 -8.55 9.55
C LEU A 323 13.25 -9.04 9.33
N ARG A 324 13.77 -9.01 8.09
CA ARG A 324 15.17 -9.39 7.80
C ARG A 324 16.20 -8.49 8.48
N ARG A 325 15.85 -7.23 8.75
CA ARG A 325 16.70 -6.27 9.46
C ARG A 325 16.57 -6.36 10.98
N GLY A 326 15.76 -7.30 11.49
CA GLY A 326 15.47 -7.44 12.94
C GLY A 326 14.47 -6.40 13.48
N ASN A 327 13.85 -5.59 12.61
CA ASN A 327 12.92 -4.55 12.99
C ASN A 327 11.49 -5.09 13.12
N GLN A 328 11.28 -6.01 14.06
CA GLN A 328 10.00 -6.69 14.23
C GLN A 328 8.85 -5.71 14.53
N ALA A 329 9.10 -4.73 15.38
CA ALA A 329 8.09 -3.75 15.80
C ALA A 329 7.50 -2.97 14.62
N ALA A 330 8.33 -2.62 13.64
CA ALA A 330 7.86 -1.91 12.43
C ALA A 330 6.99 -2.81 11.54
N ALA A 331 7.34 -4.09 11.39
CA ALA A 331 6.54 -5.06 10.64
C ALA A 331 5.20 -5.37 11.34
N GLU A 332 5.21 -5.48 12.68
CA GLU A 332 3.99 -5.60 13.50
C GLU A 332 3.11 -4.36 13.36
N GLU A 333 3.68 -3.16 13.47
CA GLU A 333 2.94 -1.90 13.31
C GLU A 333 2.31 -1.78 11.92
N MET A 334 3.02 -2.25 10.88
CA MET A 334 2.52 -2.30 9.51
C MET A 334 1.21 -3.09 9.40
N PHE A 335 1.21 -4.34 9.84
CA PHE A 335 0.01 -5.16 9.75
C PHE A 335 -1.02 -4.86 10.83
N THR A 336 -0.62 -4.23 11.95
CA THR A 336 -1.57 -3.68 12.94
C THR A 336 -2.39 -2.58 12.31
N ALA A 337 -1.74 -1.66 11.60
CA ALA A 337 -2.42 -0.60 10.89
C ALA A 337 -3.25 -1.14 9.72
N LEU A 338 -2.79 -2.15 8.99
CA LEU A 338 -3.60 -2.80 7.93
C LEU A 338 -4.80 -3.54 8.48
N ALA A 339 -4.66 -4.27 9.57
CA ALA A 339 -5.78 -4.93 10.25
C ALA A 339 -6.73 -3.91 10.90
N TYR A 340 -6.23 -2.76 11.36
CA TYR A 340 -7.05 -1.65 11.84
C TYR A 340 -7.79 -0.96 10.69
N MET A 341 -7.08 -0.72 9.57
CA MET A 341 -7.65 -0.15 8.36
C MET A 341 -8.70 -1.11 7.82
N ASN A 342 -8.42 -2.39 7.66
CA ASN A 342 -9.32 -3.38 7.11
C ASN A 342 -9.59 -4.52 8.11
N PRO A 343 -10.49 -4.34 9.08
CA PRO A 343 -10.77 -5.35 10.12
C PRO A 343 -11.35 -6.66 9.59
N ALA A 344 -11.85 -6.67 8.34
CA ALA A 344 -12.38 -7.83 7.64
C ALA A 344 -11.35 -8.50 6.71
N ASP A 345 -10.10 -8.01 6.68
CA ASP A 345 -9.02 -8.61 5.89
C ASP A 345 -8.34 -9.73 6.69
N GLY A 346 -8.73 -10.97 6.38
CA GLY A 346 -8.15 -12.16 6.99
C GLY A 346 -6.66 -12.28 6.73
N ASP A 347 -6.16 -11.84 5.57
CA ASP A 347 -4.75 -11.91 5.21
C ASP A 347 -3.92 -10.87 6.01
N ALA A 348 -4.44 -9.67 6.23
CA ALA A 348 -3.79 -8.64 7.06
C ALA A 348 -3.65 -9.12 8.51
N LEU A 349 -4.70 -9.71 9.08
CA LEU A 349 -4.70 -10.28 10.43
C LEU A 349 -3.78 -11.49 10.56
N ASN A 350 -3.74 -12.35 9.53
CA ASN A 350 -2.82 -13.48 9.48
C ASN A 350 -1.35 -13.00 9.44
N ASN A 351 -1.07 -11.98 8.63
CA ASN A 351 0.27 -11.40 8.53
C ASN A 351 0.68 -10.61 9.78
N LEU A 352 -0.27 -9.96 10.47
CA LEU A 352 -0.03 -9.40 11.80
C LEU A 352 0.39 -10.49 12.78
N GLY A 353 -0.36 -11.58 12.83
CA GLY A 353 -0.03 -12.76 13.62
C GLY A 353 1.37 -13.27 13.32
N PHE A 354 1.69 -13.45 12.04
CA PHE A 354 3.01 -13.86 11.55
C PHE A 354 4.15 -12.95 12.03
N CYS A 355 3.98 -11.63 11.99
CA CYS A 355 4.98 -10.68 12.49
C CYS A 355 5.14 -10.71 14.01
N ILE A 356 4.16 -11.23 14.77
CA ILE A 356 4.24 -11.31 16.23
C ILE A 356 4.93 -12.60 16.70
N ILE A 357 4.86 -13.70 15.92
CA ILE A 357 5.31 -15.05 16.33
C ILE A 357 6.71 -15.04 16.99
N PRO A 358 7.77 -14.45 16.40
CA PRO A 358 9.12 -14.53 16.97
C PRO A 358 9.33 -13.76 18.27
N VAL A 359 8.46 -12.79 18.57
CA VAL A 359 8.55 -11.98 19.79
C VAL A 359 7.64 -12.55 20.88
N SER A 360 6.44 -13.00 20.51
CA SER A 360 5.48 -13.56 21.45
C SER A 360 4.47 -14.46 20.75
N PRO A 361 4.69 -15.78 20.71
CA PRO A 361 3.72 -16.72 20.14
C PRO A 361 2.33 -16.60 20.78
N VAL A 362 2.25 -16.35 22.09
CA VAL A 362 0.99 -16.13 22.80
C VAL A 362 0.20 -14.95 22.23
N ARG A 363 0.86 -13.81 21.96
CA ARG A 363 0.19 -12.62 21.38
C ARG A 363 -0.30 -12.86 19.95
N ALA A 364 0.35 -13.75 19.19
CA ALA A 364 -0.03 -14.06 17.83
C ALA A 364 -1.37 -14.83 17.73
N LEU A 365 -1.78 -15.54 18.79
CA LEU A 365 -3.03 -16.33 18.80
C LEU A 365 -4.27 -15.50 18.44
N GLY A 366 -4.40 -14.28 18.99
CA GLY A 366 -5.57 -13.43 18.80
C GLY A 366 -5.78 -13.02 17.33
N PRO A 367 -4.81 -12.32 16.70
CA PRO A 367 -4.90 -11.95 15.29
C PRO A 367 -5.05 -13.15 14.37
N LEU A 368 -4.31 -14.25 14.58
CA LEU A 368 -4.42 -15.46 13.76
C LEU A 368 -5.81 -16.12 13.85
N ALA A 369 -6.37 -16.24 15.06
CA ALA A 369 -7.69 -16.82 15.24
C ALA A 369 -8.80 -15.95 14.63
N ARG A 370 -8.69 -14.62 14.76
CA ARG A 370 -9.64 -13.68 14.17
C ARG A 370 -9.55 -13.68 12.64
N GLY A 371 -8.33 -13.66 12.08
CA GLY A 371 -8.11 -13.71 10.63
C GLY A 371 -8.68 -14.98 9.99
N ALA A 372 -8.56 -16.12 10.68
CA ALA A 372 -9.09 -17.40 10.22
C ALA A 372 -10.63 -17.46 10.10
N GLN A 373 -11.36 -16.52 10.69
CA GLN A 373 -12.82 -16.42 10.58
C GLN A 373 -13.27 -15.55 9.40
N LEU A 374 -12.33 -14.96 8.67
CA LEU A 374 -12.57 -14.00 7.60
C LEU A 374 -12.11 -14.58 6.25
N PRO A 375 -12.55 -14.01 5.11
CA PRO A 375 -12.04 -14.39 3.80
C PRO A 375 -10.52 -14.23 3.73
N MET A 376 -9.83 -15.26 3.22
CA MET A 376 -8.37 -15.30 3.09
C MET A 376 -7.93 -15.77 1.71
N GLY A 377 -6.86 -15.18 1.20
CA GLY A 377 -6.24 -15.61 -0.05
C GLY A 377 -5.46 -16.91 0.07
N ASN A 378 -4.95 -17.26 1.27
CA ASN A 378 -4.21 -18.50 1.50
C ASN A 378 -4.55 -19.17 2.85
N PRO A 379 -5.65 -19.95 2.91
CA PRO A 379 -6.05 -20.66 4.13
C PRO A 379 -5.00 -21.66 4.65
N ALA A 380 -4.25 -22.32 3.76
CA ALA A 380 -3.22 -23.27 4.14
C ALA A 380 -2.07 -22.61 4.92
N LEU A 381 -1.63 -21.43 4.49
CA LEU A 381 -0.63 -20.65 5.21
C LEU A 381 -1.12 -20.21 6.59
N SER A 382 -2.40 -19.85 6.71
CA SER A 382 -2.99 -19.50 8.01
C SER A 382 -3.02 -20.68 8.97
N LEU A 383 -3.41 -21.86 8.49
CA LEU A 383 -3.36 -23.11 9.27
C LEU A 383 -1.92 -23.43 9.69
N ALA A 384 -0.95 -23.29 8.80
CA ALA A 384 0.47 -23.52 9.10
C ALA A 384 1.01 -22.56 10.17
N ASN A 385 0.68 -21.26 10.08
CA ASN A 385 1.05 -20.28 11.11
C ASN A 385 0.43 -20.60 12.48
N ARG A 386 -0.83 -21.04 12.51
CA ARG A 386 -1.51 -21.47 13.75
C ARG A 386 -0.90 -22.76 14.30
N ALA A 387 -0.53 -23.71 13.44
CA ALA A 387 0.18 -24.91 13.85
C ALA A 387 1.53 -24.57 14.51
N LEU A 388 2.33 -23.72 13.86
CA LEU A 388 3.61 -23.26 14.41
C LEU A 388 3.44 -22.59 15.77
N VAL A 389 2.49 -21.66 15.92
CA VAL A 389 2.28 -20.98 17.21
C VAL A 389 1.92 -21.97 18.31
N ASN A 390 1.06 -22.95 18.05
CA ASN A 390 0.70 -23.95 19.06
C ASN A 390 1.85 -24.90 19.38
N HIS A 391 2.67 -25.25 18.38
CA HIS A 391 3.90 -26.01 18.58
C HIS A 391 4.88 -25.28 19.52
N LEU A 392 5.12 -23.99 19.26
CA LEU A 392 5.99 -23.15 20.10
C LEU A 392 5.45 -22.95 21.54
N LEU A 393 4.13 -23.11 21.73
CA LEU A 393 3.49 -23.07 23.05
C LEU A 393 3.43 -24.45 23.73
N GLY A 394 3.93 -25.50 23.08
CA GLY A 394 3.93 -26.88 23.59
C GLY A 394 2.62 -27.64 23.37
N ASP A 395 1.61 -27.05 22.74
CA ASP A 395 0.36 -27.74 22.38
C ASP A 395 0.52 -28.45 21.04
N ASN A 396 1.36 -29.49 21.05
CA ASN A 396 1.69 -30.28 19.87
C ASN A 396 0.49 -31.06 19.33
N GLN A 397 -0.50 -31.36 20.17
CA GLN A 397 -1.73 -32.02 19.74
C GLN A 397 -2.59 -31.09 18.88
N LEU A 398 -2.81 -29.85 19.34
CA LEU A 398 -3.55 -28.86 18.56
C LEU A 398 -2.78 -28.42 17.31
N ALA A 399 -1.45 -28.35 17.39
CA ALA A 399 -0.61 -28.09 16.22
C ALA A 399 -0.81 -29.16 15.13
N ALA A 400 -0.80 -30.45 15.50
CA ALA A 400 -1.05 -31.55 14.57
C ALA A 400 -2.46 -31.47 13.93
N GLN A 401 -3.48 -31.13 14.72
CA GLN A 401 -4.85 -30.96 14.20
C GLN A 401 -4.97 -29.85 13.14
N PHE A 402 -4.22 -28.75 13.27
CA PHE A 402 -4.20 -27.72 12.23
C PHE A 402 -3.49 -28.18 10.97
N LEU A 403 -2.39 -28.94 11.11
CA LEU A 403 -1.68 -29.50 9.97
C LEU A 403 -2.53 -30.53 9.21
N ASP A 404 -3.33 -31.33 9.91
CA ASP A 404 -4.21 -32.34 9.29
C ASP A 404 -5.36 -31.72 8.47
N GLN A 405 -5.72 -30.46 8.75
CA GLN A 405 -6.70 -29.72 7.97
C GLN A 405 -6.13 -29.17 6.65
N ILE A 406 -4.81 -29.19 6.46
CA ILE A 406 -4.16 -28.74 5.23
C ILE A 406 -4.25 -29.84 4.18
N ALA A 407 -5.28 -29.79 3.34
CA ALA A 407 -5.47 -30.75 2.25
C ALA A 407 -4.53 -30.49 1.06
N VAL A 408 -4.29 -29.21 0.74
CA VAL A 408 -3.49 -28.77 -0.40
C VAL A 408 -2.72 -27.50 -0.02
N ALA A 409 -1.40 -27.53 -0.18
CA ALA A 409 -0.51 -26.39 0.03
C ALA A 409 0.23 -26.09 -1.28
N HIS A 410 0.07 -24.88 -1.82
CA HIS A 410 0.69 -24.48 -3.07
C HIS A 410 1.25 -23.05 -2.97
N GLY A 411 2.25 -22.78 -3.80
CA GLY A 411 2.90 -21.48 -3.92
C GLY A 411 4.05 -21.29 -2.94
N ASN A 412 4.73 -20.14 -3.09
CA ASN A 412 5.81 -19.73 -2.20
C ASN A 412 5.28 -18.77 -1.14
N ALA A 413 5.72 -18.94 0.10
CA ALA A 413 5.36 -18.08 1.21
C ALA A 413 6.60 -17.71 2.03
N ALA A 414 6.54 -16.56 2.68
CA ALA A 414 7.45 -16.27 3.78
C ALA A 414 6.97 -17.04 5.01
N VAL A 415 7.91 -17.73 5.66
CA VAL A 415 7.62 -18.66 6.76
C VAL A 415 8.67 -18.50 7.87
N TRP A 416 8.29 -18.85 9.10
CA TRP A 416 9.23 -18.98 10.21
C TRP A 416 9.61 -20.45 10.37
N LEU A 417 10.89 -20.75 10.20
CA LEU A 417 11.48 -22.07 10.42
C LEU A 417 12.06 -22.15 11.82
N GLU A 418 11.66 -23.17 12.58
CA GLU A 418 12.33 -23.49 13.84
C GLU A 418 13.57 -24.33 13.56
N ARG A 419 14.76 -23.78 13.81
CA ARG A 419 16.03 -24.50 13.58
C ARG A 419 16.52 -25.25 14.81
N GLU A 420 16.39 -24.60 15.96
CA GLU A 420 16.75 -25.10 17.29
C GLU A 420 15.65 -24.64 18.24
N CYS A 421 15.39 -25.38 19.34
CA CYS A 421 14.25 -25.14 20.24
C CYS A 421 13.98 -23.64 20.50
N GLY A 422 12.90 -23.12 19.92
CA GLY A 422 12.45 -21.73 20.08
C GLY A 422 13.18 -20.67 19.24
N VAL A 423 14.19 -21.01 18.44
CA VAL A 423 14.90 -20.11 17.54
C VAL A 423 14.28 -20.16 16.15
N LEU A 424 13.65 -19.04 15.75
CA LEU A 424 13.00 -18.89 14.47
C LEU A 424 13.86 -18.16 13.46
N GLU A 425 13.95 -18.70 12.24
CA GLU A 425 14.56 -18.07 11.08
C GLU A 425 13.52 -17.74 10.03
N LEU A 426 13.60 -16.53 9.47
CA LEU A 426 12.74 -16.12 8.36
C LEU A 426 13.25 -16.73 7.05
N ALA A 427 12.41 -17.49 6.36
CA ALA A 427 12.69 -18.03 5.04
C ALA A 427 11.58 -17.72 4.04
N VAL A 428 11.89 -17.82 2.75
CA VAL A 428 10.89 -17.86 1.67
C VAL A 428 11.04 -19.20 0.96
N MET A 429 10.02 -20.03 1.00
CA MET A 429 10.05 -21.37 0.40
C MET A 429 8.67 -21.84 -0.05
N ALA A 430 8.64 -22.98 -0.73
CA ALA A 430 7.41 -23.62 -1.15
C ALA A 430 6.60 -24.08 0.07
N LEU A 431 5.30 -23.77 0.08
CA LEU A 431 4.44 -23.97 1.25
C LEU A 431 4.24 -25.45 1.60
N ASP A 432 4.21 -26.33 0.60
CA ASP A 432 4.18 -27.77 0.78
C ASP A 432 5.40 -28.28 1.56
N SER A 433 6.59 -27.86 1.12
CA SER A 433 7.87 -28.20 1.76
C SER A 433 7.93 -27.69 3.20
N TYR A 434 7.39 -26.50 3.45
CA TYR A 434 7.30 -25.94 4.80
C TYR A 434 6.36 -26.74 5.70
N VAL A 435 5.16 -27.07 5.21
CA VAL A 435 4.16 -27.85 5.97
C VAL A 435 4.70 -29.23 6.32
N ASP A 436 5.40 -29.89 5.39
CA ASP A 436 6.03 -31.19 5.65
C ASP A 436 7.10 -31.11 6.73
N GLN A 437 7.98 -30.10 6.68
CA GLN A 437 9.00 -29.88 7.71
C GLN A 437 8.35 -29.62 9.08
N LEU A 438 7.37 -28.71 9.15
CA LEU A 438 6.66 -28.41 10.38
C LEU A 438 5.95 -29.65 10.95
N ARG A 439 5.36 -30.48 10.09
CA ARG A 439 4.74 -31.76 10.49
C ARG A 439 5.75 -32.71 11.11
N THR A 440 6.93 -32.87 10.51
CA THR A 440 8.00 -33.70 11.09
C THR A 440 8.42 -33.20 12.47
N HIS A 441 8.58 -31.89 12.66
CA HIS A 441 8.94 -31.30 13.95
C HIS A 441 7.87 -31.54 15.04
N VAL A 442 6.59 -31.33 14.70
CA VAL A 442 5.46 -31.55 15.63
C VAL A 442 5.35 -33.03 16.03
N VAL A 443 5.48 -33.96 15.07
CA VAL A 443 5.39 -35.41 15.34
C VAL A 443 6.53 -35.89 16.23
N ASN A 444 7.77 -35.51 15.94
CA ASN A 444 8.93 -35.86 16.77
C ASN A 444 8.75 -35.37 18.22
N SER A 445 8.15 -34.18 18.40
CA SER A 445 7.91 -33.60 19.72
C SER A 445 6.78 -34.32 20.50
N LEU A 446 5.79 -34.89 19.79
CA LEU A 446 4.77 -35.75 20.40
C LEU A 446 5.35 -37.08 20.87
N GLU A 447 6.26 -37.69 20.10
CA GLU A 447 6.90 -38.97 20.45
C GLU A 447 7.79 -38.85 21.69
N VAL A 448 8.57 -37.76 21.79
CA VAL A 448 9.39 -37.45 22.98
C VAL A 448 8.52 -37.23 24.23
N SER A 449 7.39 -36.54 24.08
CA SER A 449 6.46 -36.27 25.19
C SER A 449 5.70 -37.54 25.63
N GLY A 450 5.39 -38.45 24.70
CA GLY A 450 4.74 -39.73 24.98
C GLY A 450 5.67 -40.75 25.64
N GLY A 451 6.94 -40.81 25.22
CA GLY A 451 7.94 -41.75 25.77
C GLY A 451 8.35 -41.49 27.22
N ALA A 452 8.19 -40.26 27.72
CA ALA A 452 8.44 -39.92 29.12
C ALA A 452 7.39 -40.50 30.09
N SER A 453 6.21 -40.92 29.59
CA SER A 453 5.13 -41.47 30.41
C SER A 453 5.19 -42.99 30.61
N SER A 454 6.06 -43.70 29.89
CA SER A 454 6.20 -45.17 29.95
C SER A 454 7.42 -45.66 30.74
N GLY A 455 8.17 -44.76 31.40
CA GLY A 455 9.47 -45.06 32.02
C GLY A 455 9.51 -45.05 33.56
N SER A 456 8.37 -45.21 34.25
CA SER A 456 8.33 -45.25 35.72
C SER A 456 7.42 -46.36 36.23
N HIS A 457 7.79 -47.60 35.94
CA HIS A 457 7.43 -48.78 36.73
C HIS A 457 8.53 -49.83 36.57
N GLU A 458 9.60 -49.70 37.34
CA GLU A 458 10.37 -50.80 37.92
C GLU A 458 10.81 -50.42 39.33
#